data_AF-A0A9X2NDS4-F1
#
_entry.id   AF-A0A9X2NDS4-F1
#
_cell.length_a   1.000
_cell.length_b   1.000
_cell.length_c   1.000
_cell.angle_alpha   90.00
_cell.angle_beta   90.00
_cell.angle_gamma   90.00
#
_symmetry.space_group_name_H-M   'P 1'
#
loop_
_entity.id
_entity.type
_entity.pdbx_description
1 polymer ?
#
loop_
_entity_poly.entity_id
_entity_poly.type
_entity_poly.pdbx_seq_one_letter_code
_entity_poly.pdbx_strand_id
1 'polypeptide(L)'
;MSHYFSIDGTYVWNPSIGPGDLFTHLAEALTPLAGPSGIGVTPGDPHDHPIDGAVFAKFADTLVAEYRATSHPIKRALLEGFVATAAVLARRGGLPLPALDGPAGTSTRDIPGGGAAGPDRLAELMAEHERAMPA
;
A
#
# COMPACT_ATOMS: atom_id res chain seq x y z
N MET A 1 -15.22 10.92 -14.41
CA MET A 1 -15.27 9.47 -14.07
C MET A 1 -14.16 9.18 -13.09
N SER A 2 -14.40 8.26 -12.16
CA SER A 2 -13.54 7.93 -11.03
C SER A 2 -13.62 6.45 -10.74
N HIS A 3 -12.64 5.92 -9.99
CA HIS A 3 -12.75 4.60 -9.36
C HIS A 3 -13.36 4.73 -7.97
N TYR A 4 -13.89 3.63 -7.47
CA TYR A 4 -14.39 3.50 -6.10
C TYR A 4 -13.70 2.30 -5.46
N PHE A 5 -13.06 2.52 -4.31
CA PHE A 5 -12.46 1.44 -3.53
C PHE A 5 -13.21 1.29 -2.22
N SER A 6 -13.59 0.06 -1.89
CA SER A 6 -14.22 -0.28 -0.62
C SER A 6 -13.56 -1.49 0.01
N ILE A 7 -13.29 -1.43 1.31
CA ILE A 7 -12.78 -2.54 2.11
C ILE A 7 -13.93 -3.10 2.92
N ASP A 8 -14.27 -4.37 2.71
CA ASP A 8 -15.36 -5.05 3.41
C ASP A 8 -16.68 -4.23 3.44
N GLY A 9 -16.97 -3.54 2.33
CA GLY A 9 -18.15 -2.68 2.16
C GLY A 9 -18.02 -1.24 2.69
N THR A 10 -16.88 -0.86 3.28
CA THR A 10 -16.59 0.51 3.70
C THR A 10 -15.80 1.26 2.63
N TYR A 11 -16.33 2.38 2.12
CA TYR A 11 -15.61 3.20 1.15
C TYR A 11 -14.36 3.83 1.77
N VAL A 12 -13.22 3.69 1.09
CA VAL A 12 -11.92 4.18 1.57
C VAL A 12 -11.25 5.17 0.63
N TRP A 13 -11.61 5.17 -0.66
CA TRP A 13 -11.01 6.07 -1.65
C TRP A 13 -11.83 6.19 -2.95
N ASN A 14 -11.95 7.42 -3.46
CA ASN A 14 -12.59 7.75 -4.74
C ASN A 14 -11.68 8.60 -5.64
N PRO A 15 -10.65 8.02 -6.29
CA PRO A 15 -9.77 8.77 -7.17
C PRO A 15 -10.34 8.91 -8.58
N SER A 16 -9.85 9.91 -9.34
CA SER A 16 -10.02 9.93 -10.79
C SER A 16 -9.43 8.67 -11.46
N ILE A 17 -9.83 8.39 -12.72
CA ILE A 17 -9.40 7.19 -13.47
C ILE A 17 -7.89 6.94 -13.40
N GLY A 18 -7.06 7.93 -13.76
CA GLY A 18 -5.61 7.73 -13.87
C GLY A 18 -4.93 7.17 -12.61
N PRO A 19 -5.08 7.82 -11.43
CA PRO A 19 -4.56 7.29 -10.18
C PRO A 19 -5.16 5.94 -9.76
N GLY A 20 -6.44 5.70 -10.04
CA GLY A 20 -7.08 4.41 -9.74
C GLY A 20 -6.49 3.28 -10.57
N ASP A 21 -6.40 3.45 -11.89
CA ASP A 21 -5.74 2.52 -12.81
C ASP A 21 -4.27 2.30 -12.43
N LEU A 22 -3.53 3.36 -12.11
CA LEU A 22 -2.13 3.21 -11.71
C LEU A 22 -2.01 2.37 -10.44
N PHE A 23 -2.85 2.60 -9.45
CA PHE A 23 -2.85 1.86 -8.20
C PHE A 23 -3.16 0.37 -8.40
N THR A 24 -4.19 0.04 -9.20
CA THR A 24 -4.56 -1.36 -9.46
C THR A 24 -3.46 -2.10 -10.23
N HIS A 25 -2.86 -1.48 -11.25
CA HIS A 25 -1.75 -2.09 -11.99
C HIS A 25 -0.50 -2.30 -11.12
N LEU A 26 -0.16 -1.33 -10.25
CA LEU A 26 0.96 -1.49 -9.32
C LEU A 26 0.70 -2.58 -8.28
N ALA A 27 -0.54 -2.68 -7.79
CA ALA A 27 -0.92 -3.75 -6.86
C ALA A 27 -0.70 -5.13 -7.48
N GLU A 28 -1.12 -5.32 -8.74
CA GLU A 28 -0.91 -6.57 -9.49
C GLU A 28 0.59 -6.86 -9.69
N ALA A 29 1.37 -5.84 -10.08
CA ALA A 29 2.81 -5.98 -10.28
C ALA A 29 3.58 -6.35 -9.01
N LEU A 30 3.04 -6.01 -7.83
CA LEU A 30 3.63 -6.31 -6.52
C LEU A 30 3.18 -7.66 -5.94
N THR A 31 2.24 -8.38 -6.59
CA THR A 31 1.80 -9.69 -6.11
C THR A 31 2.92 -10.75 -6.01
N PRO A 32 3.96 -10.77 -6.86
CA PRO A 32 5.07 -11.72 -6.68
C PRO A 32 5.89 -11.46 -5.40
N LEU A 33 5.84 -10.23 -4.87
CA LEU A 33 6.57 -9.83 -3.67
C LEU A 33 5.74 -10.07 -2.39
N ALA A 34 4.44 -9.74 -2.42
CA ALA A 34 3.59 -9.71 -1.22
C ALA A 34 2.40 -10.68 -1.25
N GLY A 35 2.26 -11.48 -2.30
CA GLY A 35 1.10 -12.36 -2.51
C GLY A 35 -0.10 -11.61 -3.11
N PRO A 36 -1.30 -12.23 -3.12
CA PRO A 36 -2.50 -11.63 -3.69
C PRO A 36 -2.83 -10.29 -3.04
N SER A 37 -3.21 -9.28 -3.83
CA SER A 37 -3.55 -7.95 -3.32
C SER A 37 -4.89 -7.91 -2.59
N GLY A 38 -5.83 -8.77 -2.96
CA GLY A 38 -7.22 -8.73 -2.46
C GLY A 38 -8.09 -7.65 -3.12
N ILE A 39 -7.55 -6.90 -4.08
CA ILE A 39 -8.32 -5.90 -4.85
C ILE A 39 -9.08 -6.63 -5.96
N GLY A 40 -10.41 -6.56 -5.90
CA GLY A 40 -11.30 -7.11 -6.90
C GLY A 40 -11.78 -6.07 -7.92
N VAL A 41 -12.69 -6.52 -8.78
CA VAL A 41 -13.45 -5.69 -9.72
C VAL A 41 -14.90 -6.18 -9.69
N THR A 42 -15.85 -5.27 -9.50
CA THR A 42 -17.28 -5.61 -9.52
C THR A 42 -17.69 -6.05 -10.93
N PRO A 43 -18.38 -7.20 -11.10
CA PRO A 43 -18.82 -7.64 -12.41
C PRO A 43 -19.71 -6.60 -13.10
N GLY A 44 -19.28 -6.12 -14.27
CA GLY A 44 -20.01 -5.11 -15.04
C GLY A 44 -19.68 -3.66 -14.70
N ASP A 45 -18.85 -3.40 -13.68
CA ASP A 45 -18.32 -2.07 -13.37
C ASP A 45 -16.79 -2.13 -13.18
N PRO A 46 -15.99 -1.81 -14.22
CA PRO A 46 -14.53 -1.88 -14.14
C PRO A 46 -13.91 -0.82 -13.23
N HIS A 47 -14.69 0.15 -12.74
CA HIS A 47 -14.22 1.22 -11.87
C HIS A 47 -14.62 1.03 -10.41
N ASP A 48 -15.35 -0.03 -10.07
CA ASP A 48 -15.70 -0.38 -8.69
C ASP A 48 -14.83 -1.56 -8.21
N HIS A 49 -14.09 -1.31 -7.13
CA HIS A 49 -13.07 -2.18 -6.58
C HIS A 49 -13.41 -2.57 -5.13
N PRO A 50 -14.17 -3.66 -4.93
CA PRO A 50 -14.29 -4.29 -3.63
C PRO A 50 -12.95 -4.93 -3.25
N ILE A 51 -12.51 -4.70 -2.02
CA ILE A 51 -11.26 -5.20 -1.47
C ILE A 51 -11.60 -6.16 -0.32
N ASP A 52 -11.05 -7.37 -0.40
CA ASP A 52 -11.02 -8.30 0.73
C ASP A 52 -10.05 -7.77 1.79
N GLY A 53 -10.58 -7.34 2.94
CA GLY A 53 -9.78 -6.69 3.97
C GLY A 53 -8.70 -7.59 4.58
N ALA A 54 -8.95 -8.89 4.73
CA ALA A 54 -8.00 -9.82 5.31
C ALA A 54 -6.82 -10.08 4.36
N VAL A 55 -7.10 -10.25 3.06
CA VAL A 55 -6.07 -10.44 2.03
C VAL A 55 -5.27 -9.15 1.85
N PHE A 56 -5.95 -8.00 1.76
CA PHE A 56 -5.30 -6.71 1.58
C PHE A 56 -4.44 -6.30 2.78
N ALA A 57 -4.88 -6.57 4.02
CA ALA A 57 -4.09 -6.32 5.22
C ALA A 57 -2.76 -7.08 5.17
N LYS A 58 -2.79 -8.36 4.83
CA LYS A 58 -1.57 -9.18 4.71
C LYS A 58 -0.65 -8.68 3.61
N PHE A 59 -1.21 -8.32 2.46
CA PHE A 59 -0.47 -7.79 1.32
C PHE A 59 0.21 -6.46 1.68
N ALA A 60 -0.53 -5.50 2.22
CA ALA A 60 -0.02 -4.19 2.62
C ALA A 60 1.03 -4.32 3.75
N ASP A 61 0.77 -5.15 4.77
CA ASP A 61 1.69 -5.37 5.88
C ASP A 61 3.02 -5.97 5.42
N THR A 62 2.97 -6.91 4.46
CA THR A 62 4.18 -7.49 3.85
C THR A 62 5.00 -6.44 3.13
N LEU A 63 4.36 -5.54 2.38
CA LEU A 63 5.06 -4.46 1.67
C LEU A 63 5.61 -3.40 2.62
N VAL A 64 4.89 -3.07 3.70
CA VAL A 64 5.40 -2.18 4.76
C VAL A 64 6.63 -2.79 5.42
N ALA A 65 6.60 -4.08 5.77
CA ALA A 65 7.74 -4.78 6.33
C ALA A 65 8.94 -4.73 5.37
N GLU A 66 8.72 -4.99 4.08
CA GLU A 66 9.77 -4.95 3.08
C GLU A 66 10.37 -3.55 2.89
N TYR A 67 9.52 -2.53 2.84
CA TYR A 67 9.94 -1.12 2.73
C TYR A 67 10.79 -0.69 3.93
N ARG A 68 10.38 -1.07 5.16
CA ARG A 68 11.11 -0.74 6.39
C ARG A 68 12.41 -1.52 6.54
N ALA A 69 12.44 -2.76 6.04
CA ALA A 69 13.58 -3.65 6.23
C ALA A 69 14.66 -3.51 5.15
N THR A 70 14.31 -3.08 3.93
CA THR A 70 15.28 -2.92 2.85
C THR A 70 16.21 -1.74 3.11
N SER A 71 17.52 -1.92 2.89
CA SER A 71 18.52 -0.84 2.91
C SER A 71 18.78 -0.26 1.51
N HIS A 72 18.26 -0.90 0.45
CA HIS A 72 18.56 -0.54 -0.93
C HIS A 72 17.74 0.69 -1.36
N PRO A 73 18.38 1.83 -1.69
CA PRO A 73 17.68 3.10 -1.92
C PRO A 73 16.71 3.06 -3.11
N ILE A 74 17.10 2.41 -4.21
CA ILE A 74 16.23 2.28 -5.41
C ILE A 74 14.99 1.44 -5.12
N LYS A 75 15.15 0.28 -4.48
CA LYS A 75 14.01 -0.58 -4.11
C LYS A 75 13.04 0.14 -3.19
N ARG A 76 13.57 0.90 -2.21
CA ARG A 76 12.76 1.75 -1.34
C ARG A 76 11.97 2.77 -2.14
N ALA A 77 12.61 3.52 -3.04
CA ALA A 77 11.95 4.53 -3.87
C ALA A 77 10.85 3.94 -4.78
N LEU A 78 11.07 2.74 -5.32
CA LEU A 78 10.07 2.04 -6.14
C LEU A 78 8.84 1.61 -5.32
N LEU A 79 9.01 1.31 -4.03
CA LEU A 79 7.92 0.93 -3.13
C LEU A 79 7.20 2.15 -2.52
N GLU A 80 7.90 3.26 -2.33
CA GLU A 80 7.51 4.41 -1.49
C GLU A 80 6.08 4.92 -1.75
N GLY A 81 5.76 5.28 -3.00
CA GLY A 81 4.44 5.84 -3.34
C GLY A 81 3.29 4.84 -3.23
N PHE A 82 3.53 3.58 -3.55
CA PHE A 82 2.49 2.55 -3.46
C PHE A 82 2.24 2.14 -1.99
N VAL A 83 3.31 1.87 -1.23
CA VAL A 83 3.21 1.40 0.15
C VAL A 83 2.56 2.44 1.05
N ALA A 84 2.90 3.73 0.87
CA ALA A 84 2.24 4.81 1.61
C ALA A 84 0.74 4.87 1.30
N THR A 85 0.35 4.77 0.03
CA THR A 85 -1.07 4.77 -0.40
C THR A 85 -1.81 3.56 0.18
N ALA A 86 -1.26 2.36 0.04
CA ALA A 86 -1.88 1.12 0.54
C ALA A 86 -2.05 1.14 2.07
N ALA A 87 -1.07 1.68 2.80
CA ALA A 87 -1.15 1.83 4.25
C ALA A 87 -2.25 2.81 4.69
N VAL A 88 -2.45 3.90 3.94
CA VAL A 88 -3.57 4.83 4.18
C VAL A 88 -4.92 4.14 3.94
N LEU A 89 -5.07 3.38 2.84
CA LEU A 89 -6.30 2.63 2.58
C LEU A 89 -6.60 1.61 3.70
N ALA A 90 -5.58 0.86 4.14
CA ALA A 90 -5.70 -0.09 5.23
C ALA A 90 -6.15 0.60 6.53
N ARG A 91 -5.54 1.73 6.90
CA ARG A 91 -5.96 2.51 8.08
C ARG A 91 -7.39 3.03 7.96
N ARG A 92 -7.79 3.55 6.79
CA ARG A 92 -9.18 3.99 6.54
C ARG A 92 -10.18 2.84 6.66
N GLY A 93 -9.79 1.63 6.25
CA GLY A 93 -10.57 0.41 6.41
C GLY A 93 -10.49 -0.23 7.80
N GLY A 94 -9.77 0.36 8.76
CA GLY A 94 -9.60 -0.19 10.10
C GLY A 94 -8.75 -1.47 10.16
N LEU A 95 -7.97 -1.74 9.12
CA LEU A 95 -7.12 -2.93 9.02
C LEU A 95 -5.81 -2.74 9.80
N PRO A 96 -5.38 -3.74 10.58
CA PRO A 96 -4.13 -3.66 11.32
C PRO A 96 -2.92 -3.84 10.39
N LEU A 97 -1.86 -3.07 10.64
CA LEU A 97 -0.56 -3.21 9.98
C LEU A 97 0.56 -3.33 11.03
N PRO A 98 0.76 -4.53 11.62
CA PRO A 98 1.78 -4.74 12.64
C PRO A 98 3.19 -4.31 12.22
N ALA A 99 3.54 -4.44 10.95
CA ALA A 99 4.81 -4.01 10.40
C ALA A 99 4.94 -2.48 10.33
N LEU A 100 3.86 -1.73 10.45
CA LEU A 100 3.88 -0.27 10.60
C LEU A 100 4.03 0.13 12.07
N ASP A 101 3.24 -0.49 12.95
CA ASP A 101 3.14 -0.11 14.37
C ASP A 101 4.26 -0.73 15.24
N GLY A 102 4.91 -1.78 14.76
CA GLY A 102 5.98 -2.50 15.46
C GLY A 102 7.39 -1.95 15.21
N PRO A 103 8.41 -2.56 15.84
CA PRO A 103 9.81 -2.24 15.55
C PRO A 103 10.18 -2.66 14.11
N ALA A 104 10.93 -1.82 13.40
CA ALA A 104 11.41 -2.14 12.05
C ALA A 104 12.34 -3.37 12.11
N GLY A 105 12.03 -4.41 11.33
CA GLY A 105 12.94 -5.53 11.15
C GLY A 105 14.16 -5.14 10.31
N THR A 106 15.29 -5.80 10.51
CA THR A 106 16.47 -5.68 9.64
C THR A 106 16.48 -6.81 8.60
N SER A 107 16.38 -6.48 7.31
CA SER A 107 16.53 -7.47 6.23
C SER A 107 17.97 -7.48 5.71
N THR A 108 18.59 -8.65 5.69
CA THR A 108 19.92 -8.89 5.10
C THR A 108 19.88 -9.26 3.62
N ARG A 109 18.69 -9.36 3.00
CA ARG A 109 18.53 -9.75 1.59
C ARG A 109 18.93 -8.66 0.59
N ASP A 110 18.96 -7.40 1.02
CA ASP A 110 19.28 -6.26 0.17
C ASP A 110 20.49 -5.51 0.74
N ILE A 111 21.69 -5.70 0.16
CA ILE A 111 22.89 -4.90 0.47
C ILE A 111 23.18 -4.04 -0.77
N PRO A 112 23.15 -2.70 -0.66
CA PRO A 112 24.41 -1.94 -0.72
C PRO A 112 24.40 -0.61 0.05
N GLY A 113 25.33 -0.46 1.02
CA GLY A 113 26.00 0.79 1.45
C GLY A 113 25.20 2.03 1.92
N GLY A 114 23.88 2.05 1.77
CA GLY A 114 23.01 3.17 2.14
C GLY A 114 22.29 2.90 3.45
N GLY A 115 22.37 3.85 4.39
CA GLY A 115 21.69 3.74 5.68
C GLY A 115 20.18 3.52 5.54
N ALA A 116 19.60 2.79 6.50
CA ALA A 116 18.16 2.72 6.65
C ALA A 116 17.59 4.15 6.66
N ALA A 117 16.59 4.44 5.81
CA ALA A 117 15.77 5.61 6.06
C ALA A 117 15.07 5.34 7.39
N GLY A 118 15.14 6.30 8.32
CA GLY A 118 14.54 6.15 9.63
C GLY A 118 13.06 5.77 9.50
N PRO A 119 12.50 5.08 10.50
CA PRO A 119 11.08 4.68 10.54
C PRO A 119 10.10 5.84 10.25
N ASP A 120 10.55 7.08 10.43
CA ASP A 120 9.76 8.30 10.32
C ASP A 120 9.34 8.65 8.88
N ARG A 121 10.10 8.26 7.84
CA ARG A 121 9.80 8.66 6.45
C ARG A 121 8.47 8.11 5.93
N LEU A 122 8.13 6.87 6.28
CA LEU A 122 6.86 6.28 5.85
C LEU A 122 5.67 7.00 6.49
N ALA A 123 5.79 7.34 7.78
CA ALA A 123 4.76 8.07 8.50
C ALA A 123 4.52 9.47 7.90
N GLU A 124 5.58 10.17 7.50
CA GLU A 124 5.49 11.47 6.80
C GLU A 124 4.70 11.35 5.48
N LEU A 125 5.05 10.37 4.64
CA LEU A 125 4.36 10.13 3.37
C LEU A 125 2.90 9.79 3.57
N MET A 126 2.60 8.94 4.56
CA MET A 126 1.22 8.59 4.90
C MET A 126 0.42 9.85 5.27
N ALA A 127 0.97 10.73 6.10
CA ALA A 127 0.31 11.99 6.48
C ALA A 127 0.16 12.96 5.30
N GLU A 128 1.08 12.94 4.32
CA GLU A 128 0.94 13.68 3.07
C GLU A 128 -0.18 13.11 2.19
N HIS A 129 -0.18 11.79 1.99
CA HIS A 129 -1.16 11.11 1.14
C HIS A 129 -2.57 11.19 1.72
N GLU A 130 -2.71 11.01 3.03
CA GLU A 130 -3.99 11.12 3.74
C GLU A 130 -4.66 12.48 3.52
N ARG A 131 -3.87 13.57 3.45
CA ARG A 131 -4.36 14.93 3.12
C ARG A 131 -4.70 15.12 1.64
N ALA A 132 -4.02 14.41 0.75
CA ALA A 132 -4.19 14.54 -0.70
C ALA A 132 -5.32 13.64 -1.26
N MET A 133 -5.67 12.56 -0.55
CA MET A 133 -6.63 11.57 -1.02
C MET A 133 -8.07 11.96 -0.64
N PRO A 134 -8.98 12.19 -1.62
CA PRO A 134 -10.39 12.38 -1.32
C PRO A 134 -10.99 11.09 -0.72
N ALA A 135 -12.02 11.27 0.11
CA ALA A 135 -12.83 10.16 0.62
C ALA A 135 -13.80 9.68 -0.47
#